data_AF-A0A7Y2TI45-F1
#
_entry.id   AF-A0A7Y2TI45-F1
#
_cell.length_a   1.000
_cell.length_b   1.000
_cell.length_c   1.000
_cell.angle_alpha   90.00
_cell.angle_beta   90.00
_cell.angle_gamma   90.00
#
_symmetry.space_group_name_H-M   'P 1'
#
loop_
_entity.id
_entity.type
_entity.pdbx_description
1 polymer ?
#
loop_
_entity_poly.entity_id
_entity_poly.type
_entity_poly.pdbx_seq_one_letter_code
_entity_poly.pdbx_strand_id
1 'polypeptide(L)'
;MINEKEIESMLYLLDDSDDRVVDHIADKLFAMGPAIVPYLEKTWPEETNVKRQERIIEIIKNISQKALAHKLSEWKNSSEKDLLQGMLIINQIIDPDIDPQVIDNKLDKLKLDAWLELNYDLTSFEKVKILNHIIFDVHKFRGDTENYHHSQNSFLSTVLERKKGNPVSLAIIYSIVAQRLNIPVYGVNLP
;
A
#
# COMPACT_ATOMS: atom_id res chain seq x y z
N MET A 1 -10.97 -11.34 -23.57
CA MET A 1 -9.63 -11.97 -23.61
C MET A 1 -8.67 -10.95 -24.20
N ILE A 2 -7.55 -10.72 -23.54
CA ILE A 2 -6.50 -9.86 -24.07
C ILE A 2 -5.87 -10.58 -25.28
N ASN A 3 -5.72 -9.87 -26.40
CA ASN A 3 -5.07 -10.41 -27.59
C ASN A 3 -3.57 -10.12 -27.50
N GLU A 4 -2.79 -11.08 -27.02
CA GLU A 4 -1.34 -10.91 -26.79
C GLU A 4 -0.60 -10.47 -28.06
N LYS A 5 -0.95 -11.02 -29.23
CA LYS A 5 -0.36 -10.64 -30.52
C LYS A 5 -0.59 -9.18 -30.88
N GLU A 6 -1.75 -8.64 -30.51
CA GLU A 6 -2.06 -7.24 -30.72
C GLU A 6 -1.20 -6.36 -29.81
N ILE A 7 -1.04 -6.76 -28.54
CA ILE A 7 -0.15 -6.07 -27.61
C ILE A 7 1.29 -6.11 -28.10
N GLU A 8 1.83 -7.27 -28.51
CA GLU A 8 3.18 -7.37 -29.06
C GLU A 8 3.40 -6.42 -30.25
N SER A 9 2.42 -6.36 -31.16
CA SER A 9 2.47 -5.47 -32.32
C SER A 9 2.47 -4.00 -31.89
N MET A 10 1.66 -3.65 -30.89
CA MET A 10 1.64 -2.31 -30.31
C MET A 10 2.95 -1.97 -29.61
N LEU A 11 3.50 -2.88 -28.80
CA LEU A 11 4.77 -2.69 -28.13
C LEU A 11 5.89 -2.45 -29.14
N TYR A 12 5.92 -3.20 -30.25
CA TYR A 12 6.91 -3.00 -31.29
C TYR A 12 6.89 -1.55 -31.82
N LEU A 13 5.72 -0.95 -32.02
CA LEU A 13 5.57 0.43 -32.49
C LEU A 13 5.99 1.51 -31.47
N LEU A 14 6.32 1.14 -30.22
CA LEU A 14 6.82 2.08 -29.23
C LEU A 14 8.25 2.59 -29.52
N ASP A 15 8.96 2.12 -30.54
CA ASP A 15 10.24 2.70 -30.96
C ASP A 15 10.14 3.51 -32.27
N ASP A 16 8.93 3.70 -32.82
CA ASP A 16 8.71 4.39 -34.10
C ASP A 16 9.34 5.81 -34.11
N SER A 17 9.70 6.23 -35.32
CA SER A 17 10.22 7.55 -35.65
C SER A 17 9.15 8.65 -35.65
N ASP A 18 7.87 8.31 -35.86
CA ASP A 18 6.74 9.24 -35.77
C ASP A 18 6.16 9.23 -34.35
N ASP A 19 6.41 10.29 -33.59
CA ASP A 19 5.92 10.43 -32.22
C ASP A 19 4.38 10.37 -32.12
N ARG A 20 3.64 10.73 -33.17
CA ARG A 20 2.16 10.62 -33.17
C ARG A 20 1.70 9.17 -33.15
N VAL A 21 2.44 8.27 -33.81
CA VAL A 21 2.15 6.84 -33.78
C VAL A 21 2.37 6.32 -32.37
N VAL A 22 3.49 6.69 -31.77
CA VAL A 22 3.85 6.32 -30.41
C VAL A 22 2.77 6.77 -29.42
N ASP A 23 2.39 8.03 -29.44
CA ASP A 23 1.40 8.60 -28.52
C ASP A 23 0.06 7.87 -28.63
N HIS A 24 -0.39 7.62 -29.88
CA HIS A 24 -1.63 6.87 -30.12
C HIS A 24 -1.58 5.43 -29.61
N ILE A 25 -0.42 4.77 -29.73
CA ILE A 25 -0.22 3.42 -29.20
C ILE A 25 -0.18 3.44 -27.67
N ALA A 26 0.52 4.40 -27.08
CA ALA A 26 0.57 4.57 -25.63
C ALA A 26 -0.83 4.81 -25.06
N ASP A 27 -1.63 5.68 -25.68
CA ASP A 27 -3.02 5.94 -25.28
C ASP A 27 -3.91 4.70 -25.33
N LYS A 28 -3.73 3.86 -26.35
CA LYS A 28 -4.44 2.57 -26.41
C LYS A 28 -4.02 1.64 -25.28
N LEU A 29 -2.71 1.51 -25.01
CA LEU A 29 -2.21 0.70 -23.88
C LEU A 29 -2.75 1.23 -22.55
N PHE A 30 -2.79 2.56 -22.37
CA PHE A 30 -3.40 3.20 -21.20
C PHE A 30 -4.89 2.89 -21.06
N ALA A 31 -5.63 2.87 -22.16
CA ALA A 31 -7.06 2.56 -22.16
C ALA A 31 -7.34 1.10 -21.76
N MET A 32 -6.40 0.18 -21.99
CA MET A 32 -6.51 -1.22 -21.54
C MET A 32 -6.38 -1.37 -20.02
N GLY A 33 -5.80 -0.38 -19.33
CA GLY A 33 -5.78 -0.28 -17.87
C GLY A 33 -4.97 -1.36 -17.17
N PRO A 34 -5.24 -1.66 -15.89
CA PRO A 34 -4.42 -2.55 -15.06
C PRO A 34 -4.27 -3.98 -15.59
N ALA A 35 -5.21 -4.44 -16.42
CA ALA A 35 -5.23 -5.82 -16.92
C ALA A 35 -4.02 -6.17 -17.80
N ILE A 36 -3.35 -5.18 -18.40
CA ILE A 36 -2.15 -5.42 -19.22
C ILE A 36 -0.84 -5.34 -18.43
N VAL A 37 -0.85 -4.81 -17.21
CA VAL A 37 0.37 -4.58 -16.41
C VAL A 37 1.18 -5.86 -16.20
N PRO A 38 0.59 -7.01 -15.79
CA PRO A 38 1.36 -8.25 -15.61
C PRO A 38 2.06 -8.73 -16.89
N TYR A 39 1.44 -8.48 -18.04
CA TYR A 39 2.04 -8.81 -19.34
C TYR A 39 3.23 -7.89 -19.64
N LEU A 40 3.08 -6.59 -19.42
CA LEU A 40 4.16 -5.61 -19.61
C LEU A 40 5.33 -5.86 -18.66
N GLU A 41 5.04 -6.19 -17.39
CA GLU A 41 6.03 -6.53 -16.35
C GLU A 41 6.87 -7.77 -16.69
N LYS A 42 6.26 -8.74 -17.37
CA LYS A 42 6.98 -9.90 -17.91
C LYS A 42 7.82 -9.54 -19.14
N THR A 43 7.41 -8.54 -19.92
CA THR A 43 8.01 -8.22 -21.22
C THR A 43 9.21 -7.26 -21.12
N TRP A 44 9.10 -6.18 -20.34
CA TRP A 44 10.15 -5.15 -20.29
C TRP A 44 11.54 -5.65 -19.86
N PRO A 45 11.72 -6.66 -18.98
CA PRO A 45 13.04 -7.14 -18.60
C PRO A 45 13.78 -7.82 -19.77
N GLU A 46 13.04 -8.38 -20.72
CA GLU A 46 13.57 -9.06 -21.90
C GLU A 46 13.72 -8.13 -23.11
N GLU A 47 13.18 -6.90 -23.04
CA GLU A 47 13.26 -5.93 -24.13
C GLU A 47 14.69 -5.41 -24.32
N THR A 48 15.19 -5.57 -25.54
CA THR A 48 16.57 -5.19 -25.91
C THR A 48 16.69 -3.75 -26.40
N ASN A 49 15.61 -3.17 -26.94
CA ASN A 49 15.59 -1.77 -27.37
C ASN A 49 15.34 -0.86 -26.16
N VAL A 50 16.35 -0.08 -25.78
CA VAL A 50 16.32 0.85 -24.63
C VAL A 50 15.13 1.82 -24.70
N LYS A 51 14.86 2.44 -25.86
CA LYS A 51 13.76 3.42 -26.03
C LYS A 51 12.40 2.76 -25.80
N ARG A 52 12.22 1.53 -26.31
CA ARG A 52 10.99 0.76 -26.10
C ARG A 52 10.86 0.30 -24.66
N GLN A 53 11.94 -0.17 -24.05
CA GLN A 53 11.95 -0.57 -22.65
C GLN A 53 11.55 0.60 -21.72
N GLU A 54 12.15 1.78 -21.90
CA GLU A 54 11.81 2.98 -21.13
C GLU A 54 10.33 3.36 -21.27
N ARG A 55 9.79 3.30 -22.48
CA ARG A 55 8.37 3.57 -22.75
C ARG A 55 7.45 2.53 -22.11
N ILE A 56 7.80 1.24 -22.13
CA ILE A 56 7.03 0.21 -21.44
C ILE A 56 7.01 0.47 -19.93
N ILE A 57 8.15 0.80 -19.33
CA ILE A 57 8.25 1.13 -17.90
C ILE A 57 7.40 2.35 -17.55
N GLU A 58 7.44 3.40 -18.37
CA GLU A 58 6.60 4.58 -18.19
C GLU A 58 5.11 4.24 -18.27
N ILE A 59 4.73 3.38 -19.22
CA ILE A 59 3.35 2.94 -19.38
C ILE A 59 2.88 2.18 -18.13
N ILE A 60 3.66 1.19 -17.67
CA ILE A 60 3.38 0.43 -16.43
C ILE A 60 3.17 1.40 -15.26
N LYS A 61 4.09 2.34 -15.08
CA LYS A 61 4.05 3.33 -13.99
C LYS A 61 2.78 4.16 -14.03
N ASN A 62 2.42 4.71 -15.19
CA ASN A 62 1.26 5.57 -15.34
C ASN A 62 -0.05 4.81 -15.12
N ILE A 63 -0.18 3.59 -15.65
CA ILE A 63 -1.34 2.73 -15.41
C ILE A 63 -1.48 2.43 -13.91
N SER A 64 -0.39 2.02 -13.27
CA SER A 64 -0.37 1.64 -11.85
C SER A 64 -0.70 2.84 -10.95
N GLN A 65 -0.11 4.01 -11.21
CA GLN A 65 -0.39 5.23 -10.45
C GLN A 65 -1.85 5.66 -10.59
N LYS A 66 -2.42 5.62 -11.81
CA LYS A 66 -3.83 5.95 -12.04
C LYS A 66 -4.75 4.97 -11.33
N ALA A 67 -4.43 3.68 -11.34
CA ALA A 67 -5.19 2.66 -10.64
C ALA A 67 -5.17 2.86 -9.13
N LEU A 68 -4.01 3.17 -8.53
CA LEU A 68 -3.89 3.46 -7.11
C LEU A 68 -4.65 4.73 -6.71
N ALA A 69 -4.56 5.79 -7.52
CA ALA A 69 -5.31 7.02 -7.29
C ALA A 69 -6.83 6.78 -7.33
N HIS A 70 -7.29 5.93 -8.27
CA HIS A 70 -8.69 5.52 -8.34
C HIS A 70 -9.12 4.77 -7.08
N LYS A 71 -8.39 3.71 -6.69
CA LYS A 71 -8.66 2.94 -5.46
C LYS A 71 -8.72 3.85 -4.22
N LEU A 72 -7.80 4.80 -4.10
CA LEU A 72 -7.78 5.73 -2.97
C LEU A 72 -8.98 6.69 -2.99
N SER A 73 -9.42 7.12 -4.17
CA SER A 73 -10.63 7.93 -4.34
C SER A 73 -11.89 7.14 -3.96
N GLU A 74 -11.99 5.89 -4.39
CA GLU A 74 -13.09 4.99 -4.00
C GLU A 74 -13.12 4.78 -2.48
N TRP A 75 -11.96 4.49 -1.88
CA TRP A 75 -11.82 4.37 -0.43
C TRP A 75 -12.27 5.65 0.30
N LYS A 76 -11.83 6.83 -0.16
CA LYS A 76 -12.19 8.12 0.43
C LYS A 76 -13.71 8.37 0.38
N ASN A 77 -14.36 7.92 -0.69
CA ASN A 77 -15.80 8.10 -0.91
C ASN A 77 -16.64 6.96 -0.31
N SER A 78 -16.02 5.89 0.17
CA SER A 78 -16.72 4.81 0.88
C SER A 78 -17.34 5.30 2.19
N SER A 79 -18.41 4.64 2.63
CA SER A 79 -19.11 4.97 3.88
C SER A 79 -18.27 4.63 5.12
N GLU A 80 -17.61 3.47 5.09
CA GLU A 80 -16.88 2.93 6.25
C GLU A 80 -15.49 3.55 6.40
N LYS A 81 -14.83 3.89 5.28
CA LYS A 81 -13.45 4.41 5.25
C LYS A 81 -12.50 3.57 6.11
N ASP A 82 -12.55 2.25 5.93
CA ASP A 82 -11.72 1.29 6.66
C ASP A 82 -10.25 1.71 6.59
N LEU A 83 -9.66 2.01 7.75
CA LEU A 83 -8.31 2.58 7.82
C LEU A 83 -7.24 1.60 7.34
N LEU A 84 -7.42 0.29 7.56
CA LEU A 84 -6.50 -0.72 7.08
C LEU A 84 -6.53 -0.79 5.55
N GLN A 85 -7.72 -0.78 4.94
CA GLN A 85 -7.87 -0.76 3.48
C GLN A 85 -7.18 0.46 2.85
N GLY A 86 -7.38 1.64 3.43
CA GLY A 86 -6.70 2.85 2.97
C GLY A 86 -5.17 2.74 3.04
N MET A 87 -4.64 2.17 4.11
CA MET A 87 -3.20 1.95 4.26
C MET A 87 -2.66 0.87 3.33
N LEU A 88 -3.41 -0.18 3.04
CA LEU A 88 -3.02 -1.21 2.07
C LEU A 88 -2.90 -0.62 0.66
N ILE A 89 -3.81 0.27 0.26
CA ILE A 89 -3.73 0.99 -1.02
C ILE A 89 -2.45 1.85 -1.08
N ILE A 90 -2.12 2.59 -0.01
CA ILE A 90 -0.88 3.37 0.05
C ILE A 90 0.35 2.46 -0.03
N ASN A 91 0.28 1.29 0.60
CA ASN A 91 1.38 0.33 0.61
C ASN A 91 1.73 -0.22 -0.77
N GLN A 92 0.74 -0.33 -1.67
CA GLN A 92 0.94 -0.78 -3.05
C GLN A 92 1.86 0.12 -3.88
N ILE A 93 2.22 1.31 -3.38
CA ILE A 93 3.24 2.17 -4.00
C ILE A 93 4.63 1.52 -3.99
N ILE A 94 4.95 0.76 -2.92
CA ILE A 94 6.26 0.10 -2.78
C ILE A 94 6.21 -1.40 -3.00
N ASP A 95 5.02 -1.99 -2.86
CA ASP A 95 4.79 -3.43 -2.99
C ASP A 95 3.40 -3.68 -3.63
N PRO A 96 3.31 -3.61 -4.97
CA PRO A 96 2.03 -3.71 -5.69
C PRO A 96 1.26 -5.02 -5.42
N ASP A 97 2.01 -6.09 -5.15
CA ASP A 97 1.51 -7.45 -4.95
C ASP A 97 1.36 -7.83 -3.48
N ILE A 98 1.42 -6.85 -2.57
CA ILE A 98 1.27 -7.07 -1.12
C ILE A 98 0.02 -7.89 -0.83
N ASP A 99 0.21 -9.06 -0.20
CA ASP A 99 -0.89 -9.87 0.30
C ASP A 99 -1.50 -9.21 1.55
N PRO A 100 -2.76 -8.74 1.50
CA PRO A 100 -3.44 -8.15 2.65
C PRO A 100 -3.45 -9.07 3.88
N GLN A 101 -3.48 -10.40 3.67
CA GLN A 101 -3.54 -11.37 4.77
C GLN A 101 -2.26 -11.36 5.59
N VAL A 102 -1.10 -11.07 4.98
CA VAL A 102 0.17 -10.96 5.71
C VAL A 102 0.13 -9.80 6.70
N ILE A 103 -0.44 -8.67 6.28
CA ILE A 103 -0.61 -7.49 7.13
C ILE A 103 -1.66 -7.75 8.21
N ASP A 104 -2.76 -8.38 7.84
CA ASP A 104 -3.84 -8.74 8.75
C ASP A 104 -3.34 -9.65 9.88
N ASN A 105 -2.61 -10.71 9.54
CA ASN A 105 -2.02 -11.66 10.50
C ASN A 105 -1.08 -10.95 11.50
N LYS A 106 -0.29 -9.98 11.03
CA LYS A 106 0.62 -9.20 11.89
C LYS A 106 -0.15 -8.34 12.88
N LEU A 107 -1.24 -7.71 12.46
CA LEU A 107 -2.12 -6.91 13.32
C LEU A 107 -2.91 -7.79 14.29
N ASP A 108 -3.35 -8.96 13.84
CA ASP A 108 -4.09 -9.92 14.65
C ASP A 108 -3.24 -10.54 15.75
N LYS A 109 -1.94 -10.70 15.53
CA LYS A 109 -1.00 -11.04 16.59
C LYS A 109 -0.97 -9.99 17.70
N LEU A 110 -0.88 -8.70 17.35
CA LEU A 110 -0.92 -7.61 18.33
C LEU A 110 -2.24 -7.58 19.09
N LYS A 111 -3.35 -7.77 18.37
CA LYS A 111 -4.69 -7.88 18.94
C LYS A 111 -4.78 -9.02 19.94
N LEU A 112 -4.31 -10.22 19.56
CA LEU A 112 -4.38 -11.41 20.42
C LEU A 112 -3.56 -11.23 21.70
N ASP A 113 -2.33 -10.73 21.56
CA ASP A 113 -1.45 -10.49 22.72
C ASP A 113 -2.05 -9.46 23.68
N ALA A 114 -2.70 -8.41 23.16
CA ALA A 114 -3.45 -7.46 23.98
C ALA A 114 -4.73 -8.06 24.58
N TRP A 115 -5.46 -8.86 23.82
CA TRP A 115 -6.68 -9.51 24.29
C TRP A 115 -6.44 -10.44 25.47
N LEU A 116 -5.32 -11.17 25.49
CA LEU A 116 -4.96 -12.08 26.59
C LEU A 116 -4.73 -11.37 27.93
N GLU A 117 -4.35 -10.09 27.89
CA GLU A 117 -4.13 -9.25 29.07
C GLU A 117 -5.39 -8.47 29.49
N LEU A 118 -6.38 -8.37 28.60
CA LEU A 118 -7.63 -7.64 28.86
C LEU A 118 -8.60 -8.49 29.70
N ASN A 119 -9.28 -7.84 30.65
CA ASN A 119 -10.41 -8.41 31.38
C ASN A 119 -11.62 -7.45 31.39
N TYR A 120 -12.81 -7.97 31.72
CA TYR A 120 -14.07 -7.21 31.62
C TYR A 120 -14.16 -6.05 32.62
N ASP A 121 -13.46 -6.12 33.75
CA ASP A 121 -13.57 -5.15 34.85
C ASP A 121 -12.62 -3.95 34.71
N LEU A 122 -11.80 -3.92 33.65
CA LEU A 122 -10.87 -2.83 33.41
C LEU A 122 -11.57 -1.52 33.04
N THR A 123 -11.10 -0.46 33.67
CA THR A 123 -11.39 0.92 33.26
C THR A 123 -10.79 1.23 31.89
N SER A 124 -11.31 2.25 31.21
CA SER A 124 -10.76 2.71 29.92
C SER A 124 -9.27 3.07 30.01
N PHE A 125 -8.83 3.62 31.14
CA PHE A 125 -7.42 3.96 31.38
C PHE A 125 -6.52 2.72 31.46
N GLU A 126 -6.98 1.67 32.14
CA GLU A 126 -6.24 0.41 32.24
C GLU A 126 -6.16 -0.31 30.89
N LYS A 127 -7.25 -0.31 30.11
CA LYS A 127 -7.24 -0.84 28.73
C LYS A 127 -6.19 -0.17 27.85
N VAL A 128 -6.08 1.16 27.93
CA VAL A 128 -5.05 1.94 27.20
C VAL A 128 -3.65 1.61 27.72
N LYS A 129 -3.45 1.45 29.03
CA LYS A 129 -2.16 1.03 29.59
C LYS A 129 -1.72 -0.33 29.04
N ILE A 130 -2.62 -1.30 28.94
CA ILE A 130 -2.32 -2.61 28.37
C ILE A 130 -1.94 -2.49 26.89
N LEU A 131 -2.71 -1.73 26.10
CA LEU A 131 -2.38 -1.50 24.69
C LEU A 131 -0.99 -0.87 24.53
N ASN A 132 -0.67 0.15 25.33
CA ASN A 132 0.66 0.77 25.32
C ASN A 132 1.76 -0.23 25.67
N HIS A 133 1.54 -1.03 26.72
CA HIS A 133 2.49 -2.04 27.13
C HIS A 133 2.74 -3.08 26.02
N ILE A 134 1.68 -3.63 25.44
CA ILE A 134 1.80 -4.64 24.38
C ILE A 134 2.48 -4.05 23.14
N ILE A 135 2.03 -2.89 22.66
CA ILE A 135 2.53 -2.33 21.40
C ILE A 135 3.96 -1.81 21.56
N PHE A 136 4.24 -1.03 22.60
CA PHE A 136 5.52 -0.32 22.73
C PHE A 136 6.55 -1.08 23.58
N ASP A 137 6.12 -1.75 24.66
CA ASP A 137 7.07 -2.47 25.54
C ASP A 137 7.28 -3.92 25.12
N VAL A 138 6.26 -4.66 24.70
CA VAL A 138 6.38 -6.07 24.31
C VAL A 138 6.82 -6.19 22.85
N HIS A 139 6.08 -5.56 21.93
CA HIS A 139 6.36 -5.62 20.48
C HIS A 139 7.38 -4.59 19.99
N LYS A 140 7.86 -3.72 20.89
CA LYS A 140 8.97 -2.78 20.65
C LYS A 140 8.74 -1.81 19.49
N PHE A 141 7.48 -1.47 19.20
CA PHE A 141 7.20 -0.39 18.27
C PHE A 141 7.77 0.93 18.79
N ARG A 142 8.40 1.72 17.93
CA ARG A 142 8.97 3.02 18.30
C ARG A 142 9.06 3.97 17.12
N GLY A 143 9.21 5.25 17.43
CA GLY A 143 9.54 6.27 16.43
C GLY A 143 10.93 6.04 15.84
N ASP A 144 11.09 6.29 14.53
CA ASP A 144 12.41 6.33 13.91
C ASP A 144 12.98 7.75 13.97
N THR A 145 13.67 8.10 15.07
CA THR A 145 14.27 9.42 15.25
C THR A 145 15.57 9.61 14.47
N GLU A 146 16.26 8.51 14.15
CA GLU A 146 17.52 8.52 13.41
C GLU A 146 17.29 8.82 11.93
N ASN A 147 16.23 8.24 11.36
CA ASN A 147 15.86 8.40 9.95
C ASN A 147 14.45 8.97 9.81
N TYR A 148 14.16 10.07 10.51
CA TYR A 148 12.80 10.62 10.65
C TYR A 148 12.05 10.82 9.33
N HIS A 149 12.72 11.37 8.31
CA HIS A 149 12.13 11.67 7.00
C HIS A 149 12.13 10.50 6.02
N HIS A 150 12.55 9.31 6.44
CA HIS A 150 12.62 8.16 5.55
C HIS A 150 11.21 7.67 5.18
N SER A 151 10.94 7.50 3.88
CA SER A 151 9.61 7.13 3.36
C SER A 151 9.07 5.81 3.93
N GLN A 152 9.97 4.85 4.16
CA GLN A 152 9.71 3.58 4.87
C GLN A 152 8.96 3.73 6.20
N ASN A 153 9.06 4.88 6.87
CA ASN A 153 8.35 5.13 8.13
C ASN A 153 6.84 5.34 7.95
N SER A 154 6.37 5.49 6.71
CA SER A 154 4.98 5.73 6.35
C SER A 154 4.24 4.50 5.82
N PHE A 155 4.98 3.48 5.36
CA PHE A 155 4.39 2.27 4.77
C PHE A 155 4.14 1.20 5.83
N LEU A 156 2.88 0.76 5.95
CA LEU A 156 2.40 -0.15 6.98
C LEU A 156 3.19 -1.47 7.03
N SER A 157 3.45 -2.11 5.88
CA SER A 157 4.27 -3.34 5.81
C SER A 157 5.64 -3.14 6.45
N THR A 158 6.32 -2.06 6.06
CA THR A 158 7.67 -1.74 6.51
C THR A 158 7.70 -1.39 7.99
N VAL A 159 6.70 -0.64 8.49
CA VAL A 159 6.59 -0.31 9.92
C VAL A 159 6.30 -1.56 10.74
N LEU A 160 5.40 -2.44 10.29
CA LEU A 160 5.10 -3.70 10.98
C LEU A 160 6.28 -4.67 10.99
N GLU A 161 7.14 -4.63 9.97
CA GLU A 161 8.37 -5.43 9.89
C GLU A 161 9.47 -4.86 10.81
N ARG A 162 9.82 -3.58 10.62
CA ARG A 162 10.93 -2.92 11.34
C ARG A 162 10.60 -2.55 12.77
N LYS A 163 9.32 -2.53 13.14
CA LYS A 163 8.79 -1.96 14.40
C LYS A 163 9.22 -0.50 14.59
N LYS A 164 9.50 0.20 13.49
CA LYS A 164 9.94 1.60 13.44
C LYS A 164 9.07 2.35 12.45
N GLY A 165 8.49 3.47 12.85
CA GLY A 165 7.60 4.26 12.00
C GLY A 165 7.53 5.73 12.41
N ASN A 166 6.79 6.51 11.64
CA ASN A 166 6.48 7.90 11.99
C ASN A 166 5.30 7.93 12.98
N PRO A 167 5.02 9.07 13.65
CA PRO A 167 3.92 9.19 14.61
C PRO A 167 2.55 8.79 14.04
N VAL A 168 2.29 9.12 12.77
CA VAL A 168 1.01 8.82 12.10
C VAL A 168 0.84 7.32 11.91
N SER A 169 1.84 6.64 11.36
CA SER A 169 1.79 5.19 11.12
C SER A 169 1.69 4.39 12.41
N LEU A 170 2.38 4.82 13.47
CA LEU A 170 2.25 4.21 14.80
C LEU A 170 0.86 4.41 15.39
N ALA A 171 0.30 5.62 15.27
CA ALA A 171 -1.07 5.91 15.70
C ALA A 171 -2.11 5.10 14.91
N ILE A 172 -1.89 4.88 13.62
CA ILE A 172 -2.76 4.05 12.78
C ILE A 172 -2.75 2.59 13.26
N ILE A 173 -1.57 2.00 13.46
CA ILE A 173 -1.46 0.63 14.00
C ILE A 173 -2.17 0.51 15.34
N TYR A 174 -1.92 1.48 16.24
CA TYR A 174 -2.56 1.53 17.54
C TYR A 174 -4.09 1.58 17.44
N SER A 175 -4.61 2.47 16.58
CA SER A 175 -6.05 2.63 16.37
C SER A 175 -6.69 1.37 15.80
N ILE A 176 -6.07 0.73 14.82
CA ILE A 176 -6.59 -0.51 14.21
C ILE A 176 -6.66 -1.63 15.25
N VAL A 177 -5.60 -1.84 16.05
CA VAL A 177 -5.57 -2.87 17.09
C VAL A 177 -6.62 -2.59 18.16
N ALA A 178 -6.72 -1.34 18.64
CA ALA A 178 -7.70 -0.94 19.64
C ALA A 178 -9.15 -1.16 19.16
N GLN A 179 -9.47 -0.74 17.93
CA GLN A 179 -10.81 -0.89 17.36
C GLN A 179 -11.19 -2.36 17.14
N ARG A 180 -10.24 -3.23 16.75
CA ARG A 180 -10.46 -4.69 16.70
C ARG A 180 -10.79 -5.31 18.06
N LEU A 181 -10.39 -4.65 19.14
CA LEU A 181 -10.70 -5.04 20.53
C LEU A 181 -11.96 -4.33 21.07
N ASN A 182 -12.73 -3.66 20.22
CA ASN A 182 -13.88 -2.81 20.59
C ASN A 182 -13.52 -1.68 21.57
N ILE A 183 -12.28 -1.19 21.52
CA ILE A 183 -11.83 -0.02 22.29
C ILE A 183 -11.91 1.21 21.35
N PRO A 184 -12.74 2.22 21.66
CA PRO A 184 -13.05 3.32 20.75
C PRO A 184 -11.92 4.37 20.72
N VAL A 185 -10.81 4.03 20.09
CA VAL A 185 -9.69 4.94 19.82
C VAL A 185 -9.81 5.47 18.40
N TYR A 186 -9.69 6.78 18.24
CA TYR A 186 -9.77 7.46 16.95
C TYR A 186 -8.65 8.48 16.81
N GLY A 187 -8.19 8.69 15.58
CA GLY A 187 -7.24 9.75 15.27
C GLY A 187 -7.87 11.13 15.42
N VAL A 188 -7.16 12.04 16.08
CA VAL A 188 -7.50 13.47 16.14
C VAL A 188 -6.47 14.24 15.34
N ASN A 189 -6.92 15.11 14.45
CA ASN A 189 -6.03 16.02 13.74
C ASN A 189 -5.72 17.20 14.67
N LEU A 190 -4.61 17.11 15.40
CA LEU A 190 -4.12 18.20 16.24
C LEU A 190 -3.04 18.98 15.47
N PRO A 191 -3.14 20.32 15.40
CA PRO A 191 -2.19 21.18 14.69
C PRO A 191 -0.80 21.22 15.35
#